data_AF-A0A241V2R4-F1
#
_entry.id   AF-A0A241V2R4-F1
#
_cell.length_a   1.000
_cell.length_b   1.000
_cell.length_c   1.000
_cell.angle_alpha   90.00
_cell.angle_beta   90.00
_cell.angle_gamma   90.00
#
_symmetry.space_group_name_H-M   'P 1'
#
loop_
_entity.id
_entity.type
_entity.pdbx_description
1 polymer ?
#
loop_
_entity_poly.entity_id
_entity_poly.type
_entity_poly.pdbx_seq_one_letter_code
_entity_poly.pdbx_strand_id
1 'polypeptide(L)'
;MKRIPCEADLMSADGNTYGNALARCQSAAQDCPELGFCRYDGECFNKLTHEEAVERLEVVEKELADYKTKWEKLNAKNLHLIASLKASLGGAIRDGLDERVFAYRSCLAMLERVL
;
A
#
# COMPACT_ATOMS: atom_id res chain seq x y z
N MET A 1 -1.98 -1.16 39.71
CA MET A 1 -1.51 -1.17 38.32
C MET A 1 -2.44 -2.05 37.50
N LYS A 2 -3.07 -1.51 36.43
CA LYS A 2 -3.96 -2.28 35.55
C LYS A 2 -3.08 -3.11 34.61
N ARG A 3 -3.06 -4.45 34.77
CA ARG A 3 -2.38 -5.38 33.86
C ARG A 3 -3.01 -5.25 32.47
N ILE A 4 -2.18 -5.10 31.43
CA ILE A 4 -2.64 -5.12 30.04
C ILE A 4 -3.03 -6.58 29.73
N PRO A 5 -4.25 -6.84 29.24
CA PRO A 5 -4.65 -8.19 28.85
C PRO A 5 -3.74 -8.70 27.73
N CYS A 6 -3.26 -9.92 27.87
CA CYS A 6 -2.49 -10.61 26.82
C CYS A 6 -3.29 -11.77 26.22
N GLU A 7 -2.75 -12.39 25.20
CA GLU A 7 -3.37 -13.51 24.49
C GLU A 7 -3.78 -14.68 25.40
N ALA A 8 -3.01 -14.93 26.47
CA ALA A 8 -3.36 -15.93 27.48
C ALA A 8 -4.65 -15.57 28.25
N ASP A 9 -4.97 -14.28 28.41
CA ASP A 9 -6.19 -13.84 29.07
C ASP A 9 -7.42 -14.02 28.16
N LEU A 10 -7.26 -14.04 26.82
CA LEU A 10 -8.30 -14.38 25.85
C LEU A 10 -8.57 -15.89 25.74
N MET A 11 -7.64 -16.72 26.22
CA MET A 11 -7.73 -18.18 26.25
C MET A 11 -8.03 -18.72 27.66
N SER A 12 -8.27 -17.83 28.63
CA SER A 12 -8.56 -18.20 30.01
C SER A 12 -9.92 -18.88 30.13
N ALA A 13 -9.96 -20.00 30.87
CA ALA A 13 -11.22 -20.67 31.25
C ALA A 13 -11.98 -19.91 32.36
N ASP A 14 -11.33 -18.94 33.02
CA ASP A 14 -12.00 -18.03 33.95
C ASP A 14 -12.76 -16.94 33.19
N GLY A 15 -14.09 -16.95 33.33
CA GLY A 15 -14.99 -16.07 32.57
C GLY A 15 -14.79 -14.59 32.84
N ASN A 16 -14.31 -14.20 34.03
CA ASN A 16 -14.03 -12.80 34.35
C ASN A 16 -12.74 -12.31 33.69
N THR A 17 -11.70 -13.15 33.63
CA THR A 17 -10.44 -12.84 32.96
C THR A 17 -10.66 -12.72 31.45
N TYR A 18 -11.40 -13.67 30.87
CA TYR A 18 -11.80 -13.65 29.46
C TYR A 18 -12.66 -12.43 29.12
N GLY A 19 -13.72 -12.17 29.89
CA GLY A 19 -14.64 -11.05 29.63
C GLY A 19 -13.95 -9.69 29.71
N ASN A 20 -13.01 -9.52 30.64
CA ASN A 20 -12.23 -8.27 30.74
C ASN A 20 -11.22 -8.10 29.60
N ALA A 21 -10.60 -9.19 29.12
CA ALA A 21 -9.71 -9.16 27.97
C ALA A 21 -10.49 -8.83 26.68
N LEU A 22 -11.65 -9.45 26.50
CA LEU A 22 -12.52 -9.23 25.35
C LEU A 22 -13.11 -7.81 25.32
N ALA A 23 -13.68 -7.35 26.43
CA ALA A 23 -14.25 -6.00 26.53
C ALA A 23 -13.20 -4.93 26.28
N ARG A 24 -11.95 -5.13 26.74
CA ARG A 24 -10.84 -4.20 26.50
C ARG A 24 -10.32 -4.29 25.07
N CYS A 25 -10.27 -5.46 24.44
CA CYS A 25 -9.94 -5.58 23.03
C CYS A 25 -10.99 -4.85 22.15
N GLN A 26 -12.27 -5.00 22.48
CA GLN A 26 -13.37 -4.33 21.80
C GLN A 26 -13.45 -2.83 22.10
N SER A 27 -13.09 -2.40 23.32
CA SER A 27 -13.14 -0.99 23.75
C SER A 27 -11.82 -0.24 23.55
N ALA A 28 -10.70 -0.91 23.22
CA ALA A 28 -9.39 -0.30 23.02
C ALA A 28 -9.25 0.41 21.67
N ALA A 29 -10.28 1.17 21.30
CA ALA A 29 -10.13 2.33 20.44
C ALA A 29 -9.31 3.46 21.10
N GLN A 30 -8.75 3.29 22.32
CA GLN A 30 -8.11 4.41 23.02
C GLN A 30 -6.79 4.17 23.77
N ASP A 31 -6.24 2.96 23.89
CA ASP A 31 -4.87 2.82 24.44
C ASP A 31 -4.10 1.65 23.80
N CYS A 32 -3.77 1.83 22.51
CA CYS A 32 -2.55 1.30 21.92
C CYS A 32 -1.36 1.94 22.67
N PRO A 33 -0.46 1.19 23.32
CA PRO A 33 0.82 1.75 23.75
C PRO A 33 1.54 2.24 22.49
N GLU A 34 2.20 3.40 22.55
CA GLU A 34 2.74 4.18 21.41
C GLU A 34 3.62 3.42 20.39
N LEU A 35 3.94 2.15 20.64
CA LEU A 35 4.61 1.23 19.73
C LEU A 35 3.65 0.32 18.91
N GLY A 36 2.33 0.52 18.98
CA GLY A 36 1.41 0.33 17.85
C GLY A 36 1.26 -1.05 17.21
N PHE A 37 1.60 -2.18 17.85
CA PHE A 37 1.51 -3.49 17.20
C PHE A 37 0.62 -4.50 17.93
N CYS A 38 -0.57 -4.72 17.37
CA CYS A 38 -1.15 -6.05 17.27
C CYS A 38 -0.18 -6.93 16.45
N ARG A 39 0.12 -8.15 16.92
CA ARG A 39 1.05 -9.05 16.21
C ARG A 39 0.41 -9.60 14.92
N TYR A 40 0.67 -8.87 13.84
CA TYR A 40 1.08 -9.20 12.46
C TYR A 40 1.09 -10.64 11.86
N ASP A 41 0.55 -11.69 12.46
CA ASP A 41 0.36 -12.95 11.71
C ASP A 41 -0.97 -13.01 10.96
N GLY A 42 -1.86 -12.06 11.22
CA GLY A 42 -3.17 -12.02 10.59
C GLY A 42 -4.10 -13.14 11.09
N GLU A 43 -3.82 -13.81 12.23
CA GLU A 43 -4.78 -14.80 12.77
C GLU A 43 -6.12 -14.18 13.15
N CYS A 44 -6.19 -12.87 13.39
CA CYS A 44 -7.46 -12.16 13.55
C CYS A 44 -8.32 -12.16 12.26
N PHE A 45 -7.77 -12.55 11.11
CA PHE A 45 -8.49 -12.81 9.85
C PHE A 45 -8.94 -14.27 9.69
N ASN A 46 -8.50 -15.22 10.52
CA ASN A 46 -8.79 -16.65 10.37
C ASN A 46 -10.18 -17.10 10.88
N LYS A 47 -11.14 -16.18 10.95
CA LYS A 47 -12.56 -16.50 11.18
C LYS A 47 -13.50 -15.87 10.16
N LEU A 48 -13.01 -15.55 8.96
CA LEU A 48 -13.94 -15.35 7.85
C LEU A 48 -14.59 -16.70 7.53
N THR A 49 -15.90 -16.75 7.59
CA THR A 49 -16.66 -17.84 6.99
C THR A 49 -16.34 -17.94 5.49
N HIS A 50 -16.59 -19.09 4.87
CA HIS A 50 -16.32 -19.27 3.44
C HIS A 50 -16.97 -18.16 2.59
N GLU A 51 -18.18 -17.73 2.96
CA GLU A 51 -18.92 -16.65 2.31
C GLU A 51 -18.21 -15.30 2.44
N GLU A 52 -17.77 -14.94 3.65
CA GLU A 52 -17.04 -13.67 3.88
C GLU A 52 -15.66 -13.66 3.21
N ALA A 53 -15.01 -14.83 3.10
CA ALA A 53 -13.74 -14.96 2.37
C ALA A 53 -13.94 -14.79 0.85
N VAL A 54 -15.03 -15.33 0.29
CA VAL A 54 -15.39 -15.16 -1.12
C VAL A 54 -15.73 -13.69 -1.42
N GLU A 55 -16.55 -13.04 -0.59
CA GLU A 55 -16.86 -11.62 -0.74
C GLU A 55 -15.59 -10.75 -0.68
N ARG A 56 -14.67 -11.07 0.24
CA ARG A 56 -13.40 -10.35 0.34
C ARG A 56 -12.52 -10.55 -0.89
N LEU A 57 -12.49 -11.76 -1.46
CA LEU A 57 -11.78 -12.04 -2.70
C LEU A 57 -12.35 -11.22 -3.87
N GLU A 58 -13.68 -11.15 -4.02
CA GLU A 58 -14.32 -10.34 -5.07
C GLU A 58 -13.96 -8.85 -4.96
N VAL A 59 -13.92 -8.31 -3.74
CA VAL A 59 -13.49 -6.93 -3.49
C VAL A 59 -12.01 -6.73 -3.89
N VAL A 60 -11.13 -7.66 -3.50
CA VAL A 60 -9.70 -7.59 -3.82
C VAL A 60 -9.47 -7.72 -5.34
N GLU A 61 -10.21 -8.58 -6.03
CA GLU A 61 -10.14 -8.70 -7.49
C GLU A 61 -10.54 -7.40 -8.19
N LYS A 62 -11.60 -6.74 -7.70
CA LYS A 62 -12.04 -5.44 -8.21
C LYS A 62 -11.01 -4.35 -7.96
N GLU A 63 -10.48 -4.27 -6.74
CA GLU A 63 -9.41 -3.33 -6.40
C GLU A 63 -8.17 -3.56 -7.30
N LEU A 64 -7.79 -4.81 -7.51
CA LEU A 64 -6.67 -5.17 -8.38
C LEU A 64 -6.93 -4.74 -9.85
N ALA A 65 -8.14 -4.93 -10.36
CA ALA A 65 -8.52 -4.49 -11.70
C ALA A 65 -8.45 -2.96 -11.85
N ASP A 66 -8.91 -2.22 -10.83
CA ASP A 66 -8.83 -0.76 -10.79
C ASP A 66 -7.37 -0.28 -10.74
N TYR A 67 -6.53 -0.92 -9.92
CA TYR A 67 -5.09 -0.61 -9.85
C TYR A 67 -4.37 -0.90 -11.16
N LYS A 68 -4.64 -2.04 -11.82
CA LYS A 68 -4.08 -2.36 -13.14
C LYS A 68 -4.44 -1.29 -14.16
N THR A 69 -5.71 -0.89 -14.21
CA THR A 69 -6.17 0.17 -15.13
C THR A 69 -5.49 1.51 -14.86
N LYS A 70 -5.35 1.89 -13.57
CA LYS A 70 -4.64 3.13 -13.19
C LYS A 70 -3.16 3.06 -13.57
N TRP A 71 -2.52 1.93 -13.33
CA TRP A 71 -1.12 1.70 -13.67
C TRP A 71 -0.89 1.74 -15.18
N GLU A 72 -1.73 1.08 -15.99
CA GLU A 72 -1.65 1.13 -17.45
C GLU A 72 -1.75 2.56 -17.99
N LYS A 73 -2.71 3.34 -17.47
CA LYS A 73 -2.86 4.76 -17.83
C LYS A 73 -1.63 5.58 -17.46
N LEU A 74 -1.06 5.35 -16.28
CA LEU A 74 0.14 6.05 -15.82
C LEU A 74 1.36 5.66 -16.67
N ASN A 75 1.51 4.38 -16.96
CA ASN A 75 2.59 3.84 -17.78
C ASN A 75 2.52 4.39 -19.21
N ALA A 76 1.33 4.41 -19.82
CA ALA A 76 1.12 5.00 -21.14
C ALA A 76 1.49 6.50 -21.18
N LYS A 77 1.11 7.27 -20.15
CA LYS A 77 1.51 8.68 -20.01
C LYS A 77 3.02 8.86 -19.88
N ASN A 78 3.67 7.98 -19.10
CA ASN A 78 5.13 8.02 -18.93
C ASN A 78 5.85 7.72 -20.25
N LEU A 79 5.43 6.67 -20.97
CA LEU A 79 5.96 6.34 -22.29
C LEU A 79 5.77 7.47 -23.30
N HIS A 80 4.60 8.12 -23.31
CA HIS A 80 4.33 9.28 -24.14
C HIS A 80 5.25 10.47 -23.80
N LEU A 81 5.48 10.74 -22.51
CA LEU A 81 6.38 11.80 -22.06
C LEU A 81 7.82 11.54 -22.51
N ILE A 82 8.31 10.31 -22.34
CA ILE A 82 9.65 9.91 -22.79
C ILE A 82 9.79 10.06 -24.31
N ALA A 83 8.81 9.58 -25.08
CA ALA A 83 8.80 9.71 -26.53
C ALA A 83 8.82 11.19 -26.96
N SER A 84 8.03 12.03 -26.29
CA SER A 84 7.97 13.48 -26.54
C SER A 84 9.31 14.16 -26.23
N LEU A 85 9.94 13.83 -25.10
CA LEU A 85 11.27 14.33 -24.73
C LEU A 85 12.35 13.89 -25.73
N LYS A 86 12.30 12.64 -26.22
CA LYS A 86 13.21 12.14 -27.27
C LYS A 86 13.02 12.90 -28.58
N ALA A 87 11.78 13.19 -28.98
CA ALA A 87 11.49 14.01 -30.15
C ALA A 87 12.01 15.45 -30.01
N SER A 88 11.77 16.09 -28.86
CA SER A 88 12.26 17.44 -28.55
C SER A 88 13.79 17.51 -28.49
N LEU A 89 14.44 16.47 -27.96
CA LEU A 89 15.90 16.32 -27.99
C LEU A 89 16.42 16.26 -29.43
N GLY A 90 15.80 15.43 -30.29
CA GLY A 90 16.15 15.35 -31.70
C GLY A 90 16.00 16.69 -32.43
N GLY A 91 14.97 17.47 -32.10
CA GLY A 91 14.80 18.85 -32.57
C GLY A 91 15.93 19.77 -32.11
N ALA A 92 16.20 19.81 -30.80
CA ALA A 92 17.24 20.67 -30.24
C ALA A 92 18.65 20.36 -30.77
N ILE A 93 18.95 19.10 -31.06
CA ILE A 93 20.22 18.70 -31.70
C ILE A 93 20.32 19.28 -33.12
N ARG A 94 19.26 19.18 -33.92
CA ARG A 94 19.25 19.74 -35.28
C ARG A 94 19.39 21.26 -35.27
N ASP A 95 18.79 21.91 -34.28
CA ASP A 95 18.77 23.37 -34.17
C ASP A 95 20.01 23.94 -33.47
N GLY A 96 20.95 23.08 -33.02
CA GLY A 96 22.19 23.51 -32.33
C GLY A 96 21.97 24.13 -30.95
N LEU A 97 20.88 23.78 -30.26
CA LEU A 97 20.49 24.36 -28.98
C LEU A 97 21.09 23.58 -27.80
N ASP A 98 22.40 23.72 -27.58
CA ASP A 98 23.18 22.90 -26.64
C ASP A 98 22.64 22.87 -25.20
N GLU A 99 22.17 24.00 -24.67
CA GLU A 99 21.55 24.06 -23.34
C GLU A 99 20.29 23.18 -23.25
N ARG A 100 19.46 23.19 -24.31
CA ARG A 100 18.25 22.37 -24.38
C ARG A 100 18.60 20.89 -24.57
N VAL A 101 19.63 20.58 -25.36
CA VAL A 101 20.13 19.22 -25.53
C VAL A 101 20.58 18.65 -24.17
N PHE A 102 21.34 19.42 -23.40
CA PHE A 102 21.77 19.02 -22.06
C PHE A 102 20.59 18.80 -21.11
N ALA A 103 19.64 19.73 -21.08
CA ALA A 103 18.45 19.63 -20.24
C ALA A 103 17.62 18.38 -20.57
N TYR A 104 17.33 18.13 -21.85
CA TYR A 104 16.54 16.96 -22.26
C TYR A 104 17.26 15.64 -21.98
N ARG A 105 18.57 15.56 -22.20
CA ARG A 105 19.37 14.38 -21.84
C ARG A 105 19.33 14.10 -20.33
N SER A 106 19.44 15.15 -19.53
CA SER A 106 19.38 15.04 -18.07
C SER A 106 18.01 14.56 -17.59
N CYS A 107 16.92 15.11 -18.15
CA CYS A 107 15.55 14.67 -17.85
C CYS A 107 15.33 13.21 -18.25
N LEU A 108 15.76 12.79 -19.43
CA LEU A 108 15.66 11.39 -19.87
C LEU A 108 16.44 10.44 -18.96
N ALA A 109 17.68 10.79 -18.61
CA ALA A 109 18.50 9.98 -17.71
C ALA A 109 17.89 9.82 -16.31
N MET A 110 17.15 10.83 -15.80
CA MET A 110 16.42 10.72 -14.54
C MET A 110 15.18 9.83 -14.67
N LEU A 111 14.41 9.97 -15.75
CA LEU A 111 13.20 9.18 -15.98
C LEU A 111 13.50 7.70 -16.26
N GLU A 112 14.60 7.40 -16.98
CA GLU A 112 15.02 6.04 -17.30
C GLU A 112 15.63 5.29 -16.10
N ARG A 113 15.96 5.96 -14.98
CA ARG A 113 16.43 5.29 -13.73
C ARG A 113 15.30 4.76 -12.85
N VAL A 114 14.08 5.24 -13.06
CA VAL A 114 12.90 4.95 -12.24
C VAL A 114 12.04 3.84 -12.86
N LEU A 115 12.29 3.52 -14.14
CA LEU A 115 11.73 2.37 -14.86
C LEU A 115 12.61 1.14 -14.67
#